data_AF-A0A9Q3PW07-F1
#
_entry.id   AF-A0A9Q3PW07-F1
#
_cell.length_a   1.000
_cell.length_b   1.000
_cell.length_c   1.000
_cell.angle_alpha   90.00
_cell.angle_beta   90.00
_cell.angle_gamma   90.00
#
_symmetry.space_group_name_H-M   'P 1'
#
loop_
_entity.id
_entity.type
_entity.pdbx_description
1 polymer ?
#
loop_
_entity_poly.entity_id
_entity_poly.type
_entity_poly.pdbx_seq_one_letter_code
_entity_poly.pdbx_strand_id
1 'polypeptide(L)'
;MTQGRIKAYEKIRKALTEAHLLLIPDWNIPFKLYIDACGDGLGEALHQVQIIDDKPKEGPVCYISRQIKPTEARYGASQMECLCLEWALEKLHY
;
A
#
# COMPACT_ATOMS: atom_id res chain seq x y z
N MET A 1 7.70 16.73 -23.95
CA MET A 1 7.49 15.98 -22.69
C MET A 1 7.51 17.00 -21.55
N THR A 2 6.48 17.10 -20.71
CA THR A 2 6.45 18.15 -19.66
C THR A 2 7.41 17.81 -18.52
N GLN A 3 7.97 18.82 -17.85
CA GLN A 3 8.91 18.62 -16.74
C GLN A 3 8.33 17.73 -15.62
N GLY A 4 7.01 17.85 -15.36
CA GLY A 4 6.31 17.00 -14.41
C GLY A 4 6.31 15.52 -14.78
N ARG A 5 6.14 15.18 -16.07
CA ARG A 5 6.15 13.79 -16.55
C ARG A 5 7.53 13.14 -16.41
N ILE A 6 8.59 13.89 -16.70
CA ILE A 6 9.97 13.41 -16.53
C ILE A 6 10.24 13.13 -15.04
N LYS A 7 9.87 14.05 -14.15
CA LYS A 7 10.00 13.85 -12.70
C LYS A 7 9.22 12.63 -12.19
N ALA A 8 7.98 12.43 -12.66
CA ALA A 8 7.17 11.27 -12.27
C ALA A 8 7.80 9.95 -12.75
N TYR A 9 8.29 9.91 -13.99
CA TYR A 9 8.98 8.75 -14.54
C TYR A 9 10.23 8.40 -13.72
N GLU A 10 11.08 9.39 -13.42
CA GLU A 10 12.29 9.19 -12.62
C GLU A 10 11.97 8.71 -11.19
N LYS A 11 10.89 9.23 -10.58
CA LYS A 11 10.42 8.78 -9.26
C LYS A 11 10.01 7.30 -9.28
N ILE A 12 9.24 6.88 -10.28
CA ILE A 12 8.82 5.48 -10.42
C ILE A 12 10.03 4.59 -10.68
N ARG A 13 10.94 5.00 -11.58
CA ARG A 13 12.16 4.24 -11.87
C ARG A 13 12.96 4.00 -10.59
N LYS A 14 13.19 5.06 -9.81
CA LYS A 14 13.92 4.98 -8.54
C LYS A 14 13.22 4.04 -7.55
N ALA A 15 11.91 4.18 -7.38
CA ALA A 15 11.14 3.34 -6.48
C ALA A 15 11.21 1.85 -6.85
N LEU A 16 11.20 1.52 -8.16
CA LEU A 16 11.31 0.13 -8.62
C LEU A 16 12.72 -0.44 -8.43
N THR A 17 13.77 0.35 -8.65
CA THR A 17 15.16 -0.11 -8.52
C THR A 17 15.64 -0.20 -7.08
N GLU A 18 15.04 0.58 -6.18
CA GLU A 18 15.40 0.65 -4.76
C GLU A 18 14.34 0.00 -3.85
N ALA A 19 13.38 -0.72 -4.44
CA ALA A 19 12.32 -1.38 -3.66
C ALA A 19 12.92 -2.37 -2.67
N HIS A 20 12.38 -2.35 -1.44
CA HIS A 20 12.70 -3.37 -0.45
C HIS A 20 12.14 -4.73 -0.89
N LEU A 21 12.81 -5.82 -0.51
CA LEU A 21 12.33 -7.17 -0.77
C LEU A 21 10.98 -7.39 -0.11
N LEU A 22 10.03 -7.94 -0.87
CA LEU A 22 8.74 -8.39 -0.35
C LEU A 22 8.91 -9.76 0.31
N LEU A 23 8.18 -9.96 1.41
CA LEU A 23 8.07 -11.26 2.08
C LEU A 23 7.09 -12.16 1.32
N ILE A 24 7.41 -13.45 1.27
CA ILE A 24 6.46 -14.47 0.81
C ILE A 24 5.41 -14.61 1.93
N PRO A 25 4.10 -14.55 1.63
CA PRO A 25 3.07 -14.66 2.66
C PRO A 25 3.07 -16.04 3.31
N ASP A 26 2.97 -16.06 4.65
CA ASP A 26 2.69 -17.26 5.43
C ASP A 26 1.28 -17.18 6.01
N TRP A 27 0.39 -18.05 5.56
CA TRP A 27 -1.02 -18.05 5.93
C TRP A 27 -1.30 -18.52 7.37
N ASN A 28 -0.29 -19.06 8.07
CA ASN A 28 -0.43 -19.55 9.44
C ASN A 28 -0.17 -18.46 10.49
N ILE A 29 0.28 -17.28 10.07
CA ILE A 29 0.58 -16.15 10.96
C ILE A 29 -0.29 -14.94 10.60
N PRO A 30 -0.60 -14.07 11.58
CA PRO A 30 -1.44 -12.91 11.33
C PRO A 30 -0.78 -11.90 10.41
N PHE A 31 -1.59 -11.29 9.56
CA PHE A 31 -1.21 -10.12 8.77
C PHE A 31 -1.41 -8.82 9.57
N LYS A 32 -0.62 -7.81 9.22
CA LYS A 32 -0.80 -6.42 9.65
C LYS A 32 -1.14 -5.58 8.43
N LEU A 33 -2.29 -4.91 8.46
CA LEU A 33 -2.71 -4.03 7.38
C LEU A 33 -2.49 -2.58 7.80
N TYR A 34 -1.67 -1.85 7.06
CA TYR A 34 -1.52 -0.40 7.17
C TYR A 34 -2.27 0.25 6.03
N ILE A 35 -3.08 1.25 6.36
CA ILE A 35 -3.91 1.98 5.42
C ILE A 35 -3.61 3.47 5.55
N ASP A 36 -3.72 4.20 4.45
CA ASP A 36 -3.68 5.66 4.42
C ASP A 36 -4.52 6.17 3.25
N ALA A 37 -5.27 7.24 3.48
CA ALA A 37 -6.08 7.85 2.44
C ALA A 37 -5.85 9.35 2.34
N CYS A 38 -5.77 9.85 1.11
CA CYS A 38 -5.64 11.26 0.84
C CYS A 38 -6.56 11.71 -0.30
N GLY A 39 -6.61 13.02 -0.53
CA GLY A 39 -7.41 13.62 -1.60
C GLY A 39 -7.01 13.22 -3.02
N ASP A 40 -5.92 12.46 -3.19
CA ASP A 40 -5.46 11.97 -4.49
C ASP A 40 -5.65 10.44 -4.66
N GLY A 41 -5.61 9.68 -3.57
CA GLY A 41 -5.54 8.22 -3.63
C GLY A 41 -5.68 7.52 -2.29
N LEU A 42 -5.96 6.22 -2.39
CA LEU A 42 -5.96 5.25 -1.31
C LEU A 42 -4.68 4.43 -1.40
N GLY A 43 -4.02 4.18 -0.27
CA GLY A 43 -2.77 3.45 -0.19
C GLY A 43 -2.78 2.45 0.96
N GLU A 44 -2.26 1.25 0.67
CA GLU A 44 -2.30 0.12 1.59
C GLU A 44 -0.98 -0.64 1.54
N ALA A 45 -0.51 -1.07 2.71
CA ALA A 45 0.64 -1.92 2.88
C ALA A 45 0.28 -3.12 3.75
N LEU A 46 0.28 -4.31 3.15
CA LEU A 46 0.08 -5.57 3.85
C LEU A 46 1.44 -6.07 4.33
N HIS A 47 1.57 -6.26 5.63
CA HIS A 47 2.82 -6.65 6.31
C HIS A 47 2.62 -7.96 7.07
N GLN A 48 3.74 -8.64 7.34
CA GLN A 48 3.79 -9.77 8.28
C GLN A 48 5.04 -9.69 9.13
N VAL A 49 4.98 -10.27 10.33
CA VAL A 49 6.13 -10.46 11.21
C VAL A 49 6.59 -11.91 11.08
N GLN A 50 7.71 -12.13 10.40
CA GLN A 50 8.29 -13.46 10.15
C GLN A 50 9.64 -13.62 10.86
N ILE A 51 10.03 -14.87 11.14
CA ILE A 51 11.38 -15.16 11.66
C ILE A 51 12.34 -15.24 10.48
N ILE A 52 13.28 -14.31 10.41
CA ILE A 52 14.32 -14.23 9.37
C ILE A 52 15.65 -14.04 10.08
N ASP A 53 16.62 -14.91 9.80
CA ASP A 53 17.91 -14.96 10.52
C ASP A 53 17.74 -15.07 12.04
N ASP A 54 16.86 -16.00 12.48
CA ASP A 54 16.53 -16.28 13.88
C ASP A 54 15.97 -15.08 14.68
N LYS A 55 15.47 -14.05 13.98
CA LYS A 55 14.91 -12.84 14.60
C LYS A 55 13.55 -12.49 13.99
N PRO A 56 12.60 -11.98 14.79
CA PRO A 56 11.36 -11.43 14.26
C PRO A 56 11.66 -10.17 13.45
N LYS A 57 11.27 -10.18 12.18
CA LYS A 57 11.33 -9.03 11.29
C LYS A 57 9.94 -8.78 10.71
N GLU A 58 9.47 -7.55 10.87
CA GLU A 58 8.30 -7.08 10.14
C GLU A 58 8.73 -6.66 8.73
N GLY A 59 8.02 -7.15 7.73
CA GLY A 59 8.27 -6.77 6.34
C GLY A 59 7.00 -6.73 5.50
N PRO A 60 7.04 -6.01 4.38
CA PRO A 60 5.92 -5.90 3.47
C PRO A 60 5.74 -7.20 2.70
N VAL A 61 4.50 -7.69 2.61
CA VAL A 61 4.09 -8.76 1.72
C VAL A 61 3.65 -8.18 0.38
N CYS A 62 2.82 -7.13 0.40
CA CYS A 62 2.40 -6.44 -0.81
C CYS A 62 1.97 -4.99 -0.52
N TYR A 63 1.99 -4.18 -1.57
CA TYR A 63 1.44 -2.84 -1.57
C TYR A 63 0.34 -2.76 -2.62
N ILE A 64 -0.81 -2.21 -2.25
CA ILE A 64 -1.89 -1.91 -3.19
C ILE A 64 -2.27 -0.44 -3.05
N SER A 65 -2.63 0.19 -4.16
CA SER A 65 -3.11 1.58 -4.15
C SER A 65 -4.04 1.82 -5.34
N ARG A 66 -4.91 2.82 -5.19
CA ARG A 66 -5.75 3.30 -6.29
C ARG A 66 -6.00 4.80 -6.18
N GLN A 67 -6.27 5.44 -7.31
CA GLN A 67 -6.78 6.81 -7.29
C GLN A 67 -8.21 6.84 -6.75
N ILE A 68 -8.53 7.94 -6.05
CA ILE A 68 -9.91 8.18 -5.61
C ILE A 68 -10.78 8.61 -6.77
N LYS A 69 -12.06 8.25 -6.72
CA LYS A 69 -13.07 8.72 -7.67
C LYS A 69 -13.53 10.14 -7.31
N PRO A 70 -13.99 10.95 -8.28
CA PRO A 70 -14.50 12.29 -8.01
C PRO A 70 -15.63 12.36 -6.97
N THR A 71 -16.40 11.27 -6.83
CA THR A 71 -17.46 11.15 -5.81
C THR A 71 -16.88 10.88 -4.42
N GLU A 72 -15.82 10.07 -4.33
CA GLU A 72 -15.13 9.72 -3.08
C GLU A 72 -14.34 10.92 -2.54
N ALA A 73 -13.86 11.80 -3.43
CA ALA A 73 -13.16 13.04 -3.06
C ALA A 73 -13.98 14.03 -2.21
N ARG A 74 -15.30 13.80 -2.08
CA ARG A 74 -16.19 14.63 -1.25
C ARG A 74 -16.30 14.13 0.20
N TYR A 75 -15.72 12.97 0.49
CA TYR A 75 -15.74 12.39 1.82
C TYR A 75 -14.81 13.14 2.78
N GLY A 76 -15.19 13.19 4.05
CA GLY A 76 -14.29 13.66 5.11
C GLY A 76 -13.13 12.69 5.34
N ALA A 77 -12.07 13.15 6.00
CA ALA A 77 -10.87 12.34 6.25
C ALA A 77 -11.19 10.95 6.85
N SER A 78 -11.98 10.89 7.93
CA SER A 78 -12.36 9.61 8.56
C SER A 78 -13.15 8.67 7.64
N GLN A 79 -13.96 9.23 6.73
CA GLN A 79 -14.71 8.44 5.75
C GLN A 79 -13.78 7.90 4.65
N MET A 80 -12.77 8.67 4.25
CA MET A 80 -11.75 8.21 3.31
C MET A 80 -10.89 7.09 3.89
N GLU A 81 -10.49 7.19 5.17
CA GLU A 81 -9.76 6.11 5.86
C GLU A 81 -10.61 4.83 5.93
N CYS A 82 -11.89 4.95 6.27
CA CYS A 82 -12.79 3.80 6.30
C CYS A 82 -13.01 3.18 4.90
N LEU A 83 -13.10 4.01 3.86
CA LEU A 83 -13.16 3.56 2.48
C LEU A 83 -11.87 2.84 2.06
N CYS A 84 -10.70 3.30 2.50
CA CYS A 84 -9.41 2.66 2.26
C CYS A 84 -9.43 1.24 2.82
N LEU A 85 -9.75 1.13 4.12
CA LEU A 85 -9.85 -0.14 4.83
C LEU A 85 -10.80 -1.13 4.14
N GLU A 86 -12.02 -0.70 3.84
CA GLU A 86 -13.03 -1.57 3.21
C GLU A 86 -12.57 -2.04 1.85
N TRP A 87 -12.06 -1.14 1.02
CA TRP A 87 -11.58 -1.45 -0.32
C TRP A 87 -10.44 -2.48 -0.28
N ALA A 88 -9.53 -2.35 0.67
CA ALA A 88 -8.39 -3.22 0.74
C ALA A 88 -8.70 -4.59 1.31
N LEU A 89 -9.59 -4.66 2.31
CA LEU A 89 -10.13 -5.94 2.75
C LEU A 89 -10.80 -6.65 1.58
N GLU A 90 -11.59 -5.96 0.77
CA GLU A 90 -12.22 -6.53 -0.43
C GLU A 90 -11.20 -7.04 -1.46
N LYS A 91 -10.08 -6.33 -1.64
CA LYS A 91 -9.04 -6.68 -2.64
C LYS A 91 -8.04 -7.72 -2.16
N LEU A 92 -7.77 -7.79 -0.86
CA LEU A 92 -6.82 -8.71 -0.24
C LEU A 92 -7.50 -9.98 0.30
N HIS A 93 -8.84 -10.01 0.28
CA HIS A 93 -9.60 -11.22 0.57
C HIS A 93 -9.36 -12.25 -0.54
N TYR A 94 -8.78 -13.40 -0.16
CA TYR A 94 -8.59 -14.57 -1.01
C TYR A 94 -9.41 -15.75 -0.46
#